data_AF-X1IWI3-F1
#
_entry.id   AF-X1IWI3-F1
#
_cell.length_a   1.000
_cell.length_b   1.000
_cell.length_c   1.000
_cell.angle_alpha   90.00
_cell.angle_beta   90.00
_cell.angle_gamma   90.00
#
_symmetry.space_group_name_H-M   'P 1'
#
loop_
_entity.id
_entity.type
_entity.pdbx_description
1 polymer ?
#
loop_
_entity_poly.entity_id
_entity_poly.type
_entity_poly.pdbx_seq_one_letter_code
_entity_poly.pdbx_strand_id
1 'polypeptide(L)'
;MGMNSRGEIARLAEIIEPNIGVITNIHHSHIGLLGSLAEIKEAKAELIPWLNKNEANWLVLNKDDYWTPELQRRTKCRVVTFAIENQADVEAHSIVSGKGRISFTLIYRKNKIPVSIAIPGLYNIYNALAASAVSLVLGISLPDIARSLASFKLP
;
A
#
# COMPACT_ATOMS: atom_id res chain seq x y z
N MET A 1 10.05 4.15 -3.38
CA MET A 1 11.50 3.85 -3.30
C MET A 1 11.73 2.50 -3.95
N GLY A 2 12.65 2.42 -4.90
CA GLY A 2 13.08 1.15 -5.50
C GLY A 2 14.29 0.61 -4.75
N MET A 3 14.52 -0.70 -4.86
CA MET A 3 15.75 -1.34 -4.42
C MET A 3 16.08 -2.53 -5.33
N ASN A 4 17.37 -2.77 -5.50
CA ASN A 4 17.94 -3.97 -6.11
C ASN A 4 18.71 -4.81 -5.07
N SER A 5 19.14 -4.19 -3.96
CA SER A 5 19.93 -4.80 -2.89
C SER A 5 19.54 -4.26 -1.51
N ARG A 6 19.96 -4.94 -0.44
CA ARG A 6 19.84 -4.43 0.94
C ARG A 6 20.59 -3.11 1.10
N GLY A 7 20.10 -2.24 1.98
CA GLY A 7 20.66 -0.94 2.33
C GLY A 7 20.17 0.22 1.47
N GLU A 8 19.60 -0.04 0.29
CA GLU A 8 19.19 1.01 -0.64
C GLU A 8 17.93 1.75 -0.14
N ILE A 9 16.96 1.04 0.43
CA ILE A 9 15.78 1.69 1.03
C ILE A 9 16.20 2.48 2.26
N ALA A 10 17.07 1.94 3.11
CA ALA A 10 17.63 2.68 4.24
C ALA A 10 18.29 3.99 3.79
N ARG A 11 19.12 3.93 2.74
CA ARG A 11 19.82 5.11 2.20
C ARG A 11 18.85 6.14 1.61
N LEU A 12 17.83 5.71 0.88
CA LEU A 12 16.83 6.62 0.33
C LEU A 12 15.96 7.25 1.44
N ALA A 13 15.58 6.47 2.44
CA ALA A 13 14.80 6.95 3.58
C ALA A 13 15.61 7.92 4.46
N GLU A 14 16.93 7.75 4.54
CA GLU A 14 17.83 8.73 5.17
C GLU A 14 17.77 10.10 4.49
N ILE A 15 17.74 10.13 3.16
CA ILE A 15 17.76 11.37 2.38
C ILE A 15 16.42 12.08 2.47
N ILE A 16 15.31 11.35 2.38
CA ILE A 16 13.98 11.97 2.25
C ILE A 16 13.23 12.12 3.57
N GLU A 17 13.64 11.40 4.62
CA GLU A 17 13.01 11.36 5.94
C GLU A 17 11.45 11.27 5.89
N PRO A 18 10.90 10.16 5.37
CA PRO A 18 9.48 10.11 5.02
C PRO A 18 8.57 10.14 6.25
N ASN A 19 7.43 10.82 6.15
CA ASN A 19 6.38 10.76 7.16
C ASN A 19 5.35 9.64 6.92
N ILE A 20 5.26 9.15 5.68
CA ILE A 20 4.36 8.07 5.28
C ILE A 20 5.15 7.07 4.44
N GLY A 21 5.15 5.80 4.86
CA GLY A 21 5.73 4.71 4.10
C GLY A 21 4.66 3.71 3.67
N VAL A 22 4.80 3.14 2.48
CA VAL A 22 3.88 2.14 1.94
C VAL A 22 4.67 0.90 1.54
N ILE A 23 4.30 -0.25 2.08
CA ILE A 23 4.78 -1.55 1.61
C ILE A 23 3.60 -2.23 0.91
N THR A 24 3.63 -2.21 -0.42
CA THR A 24 2.50 -2.67 -1.26
C THR A 24 2.34 -4.19 -1.29
N ASN A 25 3.46 -4.91 -1.35
CA ASN A 25 3.55 -6.36 -1.22
C ASN A 25 5.01 -6.78 -1.01
N ILE A 26 5.17 -8.00 -0.49
CA ILE A 26 6.41 -8.76 -0.42
C ILE A 26 6.25 -9.95 -1.39
N HIS A 27 6.44 -9.67 -2.68
CA HIS A 27 6.46 -10.70 -3.72
C HIS A 27 7.80 -10.75 -4.42
N HIS A 28 7.99 -11.82 -5.20
CA HIS A 28 9.15 -11.99 -6.07
C HIS A 28 9.18 -10.93 -7.19
N SER A 29 9.72 -9.76 -6.87
CA SER A 29 10.29 -8.84 -7.84
C SER A 29 11.81 -8.97 -7.71
N HIS A 30 12.52 -9.32 -8.79
CA HIS A 30 14.00 -9.38 -8.81
C HIS A 30 14.64 -10.55 -8.04
N ILE A 31 14.20 -11.80 -8.31
CA ILE A 31 14.79 -13.03 -7.74
C ILE A 31 16.33 -13.09 -7.88
N GLY A 32 16.89 -12.47 -8.91
CA GLY A 32 18.33 -12.56 -9.22
C GLY A 32 19.27 -11.92 -8.19
N LEU A 33 18.83 -10.97 -7.35
CA LEU A 33 19.75 -10.17 -6.51
C LEU A 33 19.57 -10.34 -4.99
N LEU A 34 18.34 -10.57 -4.51
CA LEU A 34 18.07 -10.72 -3.07
C LEU A 34 17.84 -12.17 -2.62
N GLY A 35 17.72 -13.13 -3.55
CA GLY A 35 17.78 -14.57 -3.26
C GLY A 35 16.55 -15.20 -2.60
N SER A 36 15.80 -14.51 -1.72
CA SER A 36 14.57 -15.05 -1.08
C SER A 36 13.50 -14.00 -0.74
N LEU A 37 12.26 -14.43 -0.49
CA LEU A 37 11.20 -13.54 -0.01
C LEU A 37 11.51 -12.93 1.37
N ALA A 38 12.19 -13.68 2.23
CA ALA A 38 12.60 -13.18 3.54
C ALA A 38 13.62 -12.02 3.40
N GLU A 39 14.53 -12.12 2.44
CA GLU A 39 15.50 -11.06 2.13
C GLU A 39 14.81 -9.84 1.50
N ILE A 40 13.87 -10.04 0.57
CA ILE A 40 13.06 -8.95 0.01
C ILE A 40 12.25 -8.25 1.10
N LYS A 41 11.69 -9.01 2.05
CA LYS A 41 10.98 -8.48 3.21
C LYS A 41 11.90 -7.62 4.06
N GLU A 42 13.07 -8.12 4.45
CA GLU A 42 14.01 -7.34 5.27
C GLU A 42 14.44 -6.06 4.58
N ALA A 43 14.76 -6.13 3.29
CA ALA A 43 15.18 -4.98 2.53
C ALA A 43 14.05 -3.93 2.39
N LYS A 44 12.79 -4.34 2.17
CA LYS A 44 11.62 -3.42 2.22
C LYS A 44 11.37 -2.87 3.63
N ALA A 45 11.61 -3.67 4.66
CA ALA A 45 11.41 -3.30 6.06
C ALA A 45 12.47 -2.30 6.58
N GLU A 46 13.54 -2.04 5.84
CA GLU A 46 14.49 -0.95 6.11
C GLU A 46 13.84 0.43 6.22
N LEU A 47 12.64 0.60 5.66
CA LEU A 47 11.83 1.82 5.80
C LEU A 47 11.34 2.04 7.23
N ILE A 48 11.07 0.97 7.99
CA ILE A 48 10.38 1.03 9.29
C ILE A 48 11.18 1.81 10.34
N PRO A 49 12.50 1.59 10.53
CA PRO A 49 13.29 2.39 11.49
C PRO A 49 13.21 3.90 11.24
N TRP A 50 13.15 4.33 9.98
CA TRP A 50 13.04 5.75 9.62
C TRP A 50 11.68 6.33 9.97
N LEU A 51 10.60 5.58 9.71
CA LEU A 51 9.26 5.99 10.12
C LEU A 51 9.14 6.05 11.65
N ASN A 52 9.79 5.12 12.36
CA ASN A 52 9.76 5.05 13.83
C ASN A 52 10.46 6.23 14.51
N LYS A 53 11.15 7.12 13.79
CA LYS A 53 11.70 8.37 14.35
C LYS A 53 10.61 9.27 14.94
N ASN A 54 9.36 9.14 14.47
CA ASN A 54 8.22 9.89 14.99
C ASN A 54 6.96 9.00 15.02
N GLU A 55 6.35 8.83 16.18
CA GLU A 55 5.13 8.02 16.35
C GLU A 55 3.92 8.56 15.57
N ALA A 56 3.94 9.85 15.18
CA ALA A 56 2.92 10.46 14.33
C ALA A 56 3.03 10.06 12.85
N ASN A 57 4.15 9.48 12.41
CA ASN A 57 4.31 8.96 11.06
C ASN A 57 3.37 7.78 10.80
N TRP A 58 3.22 7.42 9.52
CA TRP A 58 2.34 6.33 9.08
C TRP A 58 3.09 5.24 8.32
N LEU A 59 2.73 3.99 8.61
CA LEU A 59 3.07 2.83 7.80
C LEU A 59 1.78 2.23 7.22
N VAL A 60 1.74 2.12 5.89
CA VAL A 60 0.62 1.55 5.13
C VAL A 60 1.00 0.14 4.68
N LEU A 61 0.21 -0.87 5.07
CA LEU A 61 0.50 -2.28 4.82
C LEU A 61 -0.66 -3.02 4.15
N ASN A 62 -0.31 -3.95 3.26
CA ASN A 62 -1.28 -4.87 2.67
C ASN A 62 -1.62 -6.00 3.65
N LYS A 63 -2.86 -6.06 4.15
CA LYS A 63 -3.28 -7.09 5.12
C LYS A 63 -3.37 -8.49 4.52
N ASP A 64 -3.40 -8.60 3.19
CA ASP A 64 -3.36 -9.89 2.48
C ASP A 64 -1.92 -10.41 2.28
N ASP A 65 -0.90 -9.65 2.68
CA ASP A 65 0.49 -10.11 2.64
C ASP A 65 0.85 -10.91 3.90
N TYR A 66 1.44 -12.09 3.69
CA TYR A 66 1.86 -13.02 4.76
C TYR A 66 2.74 -12.37 5.82
N TRP A 67 3.60 -11.42 5.44
CA TRP A 67 4.58 -10.81 6.36
C TRP A 67 4.01 -9.63 7.15
N THR A 68 2.80 -9.16 6.82
CA THR A 68 2.21 -7.97 7.45
C THR A 68 2.12 -8.09 8.98
N PRO A 69 1.67 -9.19 9.59
CA PRO A 69 1.66 -9.33 11.04
C PRO A 69 3.04 -9.13 11.69
N GLU A 70 4.12 -9.57 11.03
CA GLU A 70 5.49 -9.34 11.51
C GLU A 70 5.89 -7.88 11.39
N LEU A 71 5.65 -7.26 10.23
CA LEU A 71 5.97 -5.86 9.97
C LEU A 71 5.22 -4.92 10.93
N GLN A 72 3.95 -5.23 11.25
CA GLN A 72 3.16 -4.50 12.24
C GLN A 72 3.77 -4.55 13.65
N ARG A 73 4.42 -5.65 14.05
CA ARG A 73 5.09 -5.74 15.37
C ARG A 73 6.40 -4.95 15.44
N ARG A 74 7.01 -4.62 14.30
CA ARG A 74 8.28 -3.90 14.21
C ARG A 74 8.13 -2.38 14.26
N THR A 75 6.92 -1.87 13.98
CA THR A 75 6.66 -0.44 13.92
C THR A 75 6.15 0.12 15.24
N LYS A 76 6.53 1.35 15.55
CA LYS A 76 6.01 2.17 16.64
C LYS A 76 5.12 3.30 16.14
N CYS A 77 5.17 3.57 14.84
CA CYS A 77 4.33 4.58 14.21
C CYS A 77 2.91 4.05 13.95
N ARG A 78 2.00 4.95 13.54
CA ARG A 78 0.62 4.58 13.26
C ARG A 78 0.55 3.67 12.04
N VAL A 79 -0.37 2.70 12.08
CA VAL A 79 -0.57 1.75 10.97
C VAL A 79 -1.95 1.94 10.36
N VAL A 80 -2.01 1.96 9.03
CA VAL A 80 -3.25 1.82 8.26
C VAL A 80 -3.09 0.63 7.33
N THR A 81 -4.13 -0.20 7.25
CA THR A 81 -4.10 -1.44 6.47
C THR A 81 -5.04 -1.39 5.30
N PHE A 82 -4.69 -2.08 4.22
CA PHE A 82 -5.57 -2.28 3.08
C PHE A 82 -5.62 -3.74 2.64
N ALA A 83 -6.75 -4.19 2.10
CA ALA A 83 -6.90 -5.56 1.60
C ALA A 83 -8.12 -5.73 0.67
N ILE A 84 -8.14 -6.87 -0.01
CA ILE A 84 -9.27 -7.40 -0.76
C ILE A 84 -9.84 -8.65 -0.07
N GLU A 85 -8.97 -9.51 0.48
CA GLU A 85 -9.39 -10.82 1.01
C GLU A 85 -9.64 -10.79 2.52
N ASN A 86 -8.79 -10.10 3.28
CA ASN A 86 -8.87 -10.00 4.73
C ASN A 86 -9.51 -8.67 5.18
N GLN A 87 -10.00 -8.66 6.42
CA GLN A 87 -10.52 -7.44 7.03
C GLN A 87 -9.39 -6.43 7.29
N ALA A 88 -9.56 -5.21 6.83
CA ALA A 88 -8.58 -4.12 6.90
C ALA A 88 -9.26 -2.75 7.10
N ASP A 89 -8.49 -1.69 7.28
CA ASP A 89 -9.05 -0.34 7.40
C ASP A 89 -9.67 0.13 6.07
N VAL A 90 -9.01 -0.21 4.96
CA VAL A 90 -9.38 0.16 3.59
C VAL A 90 -9.57 -1.11 2.75
N GLU A 91 -10.80 -1.36 2.29
CA GLU A 91 -11.16 -2.61 1.62
C GLU A 91 -11.78 -2.38 0.24
N ALA A 92 -11.70 -3.37 -0.66
CA ALA A 92 -12.45 -3.39 -1.92
C ALA A 92 -13.39 -4.59 -1.99
N HIS A 93 -14.69 -4.32 -2.09
CA HIS A 93 -15.72 -5.36 -2.24
C HIS A 93 -16.45 -5.26 -3.59
N SER A 94 -17.25 -6.27 -3.93
CA SER A 94 -18.12 -6.28 -5.11
C SER A 94 -17.34 -5.98 -6.41
N ILE A 95 -16.19 -6.65 -6.56
CA ILE A 95 -15.28 -6.43 -7.67
C ILE A 95 -15.88 -6.98 -8.96
N VAL A 96 -15.94 -6.13 -9.99
CA VAL A 96 -16.40 -6.47 -11.34
C VAL A 96 -15.40 -5.96 -12.35
N SER A 97 -14.93 -6.84 -13.25
CA SER A 97 -14.04 -6.49 -14.34
C SER A 97 -14.78 -6.59 -15.68
N GLY A 98 -14.59 -5.61 -16.56
CA GLY A 98 -15.19 -5.64 -17.89
C GLY A 98 -14.87 -4.41 -18.73
N LYS A 99 -14.83 -4.58 -20.07
CA LYS A 99 -14.63 -3.49 -21.04
C LYS A 99 -13.38 -2.62 -20.76
N GLY A 100 -12.29 -3.25 -20.34
CA GLY A 100 -11.03 -2.55 -20.01
C GLY A 100 -11.07 -1.74 -18.71
N ARG A 101 -12.11 -1.90 -17.89
CA ARG A 101 -12.26 -1.24 -16.59
C ARG A 101 -12.39 -2.26 -15.47
N ILE A 102 -12.08 -1.82 -14.27
CA ILE A 102 -12.38 -2.54 -13.04
C ILE A 102 -13.17 -1.66 -12.09
N SER A 103 -14.26 -2.19 -11.57
CA SER A 103 -15.17 -1.49 -10.65
C SER A 103 -15.25 -2.25 -9.35
N PHE A 104 -15.33 -1.53 -8.24
CA PHE A 104 -15.42 -2.10 -6.89
C PHE A 104 -16.06 -1.07 -5.95
N THR A 105 -16.50 -1.53 -4.78
CA THR A 105 -16.90 -0.66 -3.68
C THR A 105 -15.69 -0.47 -2.77
N LEU A 106 -15.17 0.76 -2.72
CA LEU A 106 -14.15 1.16 -1.75
C LEU A 106 -14.82 1.36 -0.39
N ILE A 107 -14.29 0.69 0.62
CA ILE A 107 -14.78 0.76 1.99
C ILE A 107 -13.68 1.35 2.86
N TYR A 108 -14.03 2.34 3.68
CA TYR A 108 -13.17 2.82 4.75
C TYR A 108 -14.00 2.93 6.04
N ARG A 109 -13.69 2.06 7.00
CA ARG A 109 -14.50 1.85 8.22
C ARG A 109 -15.96 1.54 7.87
N LYS A 110 -16.89 2.47 8.15
CA LYS A 110 -18.33 2.30 7.88
C LYS A 110 -18.78 2.93 6.56
N ASN A 111 -17.93 3.75 5.95
CA ASN A 111 -18.27 4.49 4.74
C ASN A 111 -17.92 3.66 3.51
N LYS A 112 -18.77 3.75 2.50
CA LYS A 112 -18.65 2.99 1.25
C LYS A 112 -18.87 3.91 0.07
N ILE A 113 -18.08 3.73 -0.99
CA ILE A 113 -18.26 4.49 -2.22
C ILE A 113 -17.92 3.61 -3.43
N PRO A 114 -18.74 3.63 -4.49
CA PRO A 114 -18.40 2.94 -5.73
C PRO A 114 -17.22 3.63 -6.43
N VAL A 115 -16.28 2.85 -6.93
CA VAL A 115 -15.10 3.28 -7.68
C VAL A 115 -15.04 2.48 -8.98
N SER A 116 -14.66 3.15 -10.07
CA SER A 116 -14.39 2.49 -11.35
C SER A 116 -13.12 3.06 -11.97
N ILE A 117 -12.10 2.23 -12.10
CA ILE A 117 -10.79 2.61 -12.63
C ILE A 117 -10.71 2.16 -14.10
N ALA A 118 -10.15 3.03 -14.94
CA ALA A 118 -10.00 2.79 -16.38
C ALA A 118 -8.80 1.88 -16.74
N ILE A 119 -8.43 0.97 -15.83
CA ILE A 119 -7.30 0.05 -16.01
C ILE A 119 -7.72 -1.32 -15.49
N PRO A 120 -7.55 -2.40 -16.26
CA PRO A 120 -7.93 -3.74 -15.83
C PRO A 120 -6.93 -4.31 -14.81
N GLY A 121 -7.35 -5.38 -14.12
CA GLY A 121 -6.47 -6.22 -13.30
C GLY A 121 -6.60 -6.00 -11.80
N LEU A 122 -6.65 -7.10 -11.05
CA LEU A 122 -6.81 -7.11 -9.59
C LEU A 122 -5.67 -6.36 -8.86
N TYR A 123 -4.46 -6.44 -9.38
CA TYR A 123 -3.29 -5.73 -8.84
C TYR A 123 -3.51 -4.21 -8.79
N ASN A 124 -4.26 -3.66 -9.74
CA ASN A 124 -4.57 -2.24 -9.76
C ASN A 124 -5.61 -1.85 -8.70
N ILE A 125 -6.43 -2.78 -8.21
CA ILE A 125 -7.24 -2.54 -7.02
C ILE A 125 -6.34 -2.42 -5.79
N TYR A 126 -5.38 -3.34 -5.59
CA TYR A 126 -4.42 -3.22 -4.48
C TYR A 126 -3.66 -1.90 -4.51
N ASN A 127 -3.19 -1.46 -5.69
CA ASN A 127 -2.54 -0.16 -5.84
C ASN A 127 -3.48 1.00 -5.51
N ALA A 128 -4.73 0.94 -5.96
CA ALA A 128 -5.74 1.94 -5.65
C ALA A 128 -6.08 2.00 -4.16
N LEU A 129 -6.15 0.85 -3.49
CA LEU A 129 -6.38 0.76 -2.05
C LEU A 129 -5.20 1.32 -1.25
N ALA A 130 -3.96 1.00 -1.64
CA ALA A 130 -2.77 1.57 -1.03
C ALA A 130 -2.75 3.11 -1.17
N ALA A 131 -3.04 3.64 -2.37
CA ALA A 131 -3.14 5.07 -2.61
C ALA A 131 -4.29 5.72 -1.82
N SER A 132 -5.43 5.02 -1.70
CA SER A 132 -6.57 5.46 -0.90
C SER A 132 -6.21 5.54 0.58
N ALA A 133 -5.50 4.55 1.12
CA ALA A 133 -5.04 4.55 2.50
C ALA A 133 -4.13 5.75 2.80
N VAL A 134 -3.18 6.07 1.92
CA VAL A 134 -2.34 7.28 2.01
C VAL A 134 -3.21 8.55 1.98
N SER A 135 -4.16 8.62 1.04
CA SER A 135 -5.03 9.79 0.88
C SER A 135 -5.90 10.02 2.13
N LEU A 136 -6.41 8.95 2.73
CA LEU A 136 -7.25 8.99 3.92
C LEU A 136 -6.48 9.45 5.16
N VAL A 137 -5.23 9.01 5.35
CA VAL A 137 -4.40 9.51 6.47
C VAL A 137 -4.01 10.98 6.30
N LEU A 138 -4.01 11.49 5.06
CA LEU A 138 -3.83 12.90 4.73
C LEU A 138 -5.14 13.71 4.82
N GLY A 139 -6.27 13.09 5.19
CA GLY A 139 -7.55 13.78 5.35
C GLY A 139 -8.33 14.02 4.06
N ILE A 140 -7.96 13.39 2.95
CA ILE A 140 -8.69 13.48 1.68
C ILE A 140 -9.99 12.67 1.79
N SER A 141 -11.10 13.25 1.32
CA SER A 141 -12.42 12.62 1.42
C SER A 141 -12.57 11.42 0.47
N LEU A 142 -13.38 10.43 0.87
CA LEU A 142 -13.71 9.29 0.00
C LEU A 142 -14.28 9.71 -1.37
N PRO A 143 -15.18 10.70 -1.48
CA PRO A 143 -15.63 11.22 -2.78
C PRO A 143 -14.51 11.77 -3.66
N ASP A 144 -13.53 12.47 -3.08
CA ASP A 144 -12.39 13.00 -3.84
C ASP A 144 -11.49 11.86 -4.33
N ILE A 145 -11.20 10.89 -3.46
CA ILE A 145 -10.42 9.69 -3.79
C ILE A 145 -11.09 8.94 -4.95
N ALA A 146 -12.40 8.67 -4.86
CA ALA A 146 -13.15 7.97 -5.89
C ALA A 146 -13.11 8.70 -7.24
N ARG A 147 -13.27 10.03 -7.24
CA ARG A 147 -13.16 10.85 -8.45
C ARG A 147 -11.75 10.79 -9.05
N SER A 148 -10.71 10.97 -8.24
CA SER A 148 -9.32 10.95 -8.71
C SER A 148 -8.95 9.60 -9.30
N LEU A 149 -9.29 8.49 -8.63
CA LEU A 149 -9.06 7.12 -9.13
C LEU A 149 -9.79 6.87 -10.45
N ALA A 150 -11.02 7.38 -10.60
CA ALA A 150 -11.80 7.21 -11.83
C ALA A 150 -11.18 7.93 -13.05
N SER A 151 -10.48 9.03 -12.81
CA SER A 151 -9.78 9.82 -13.83
C SER A 151 -8.33 9.39 -14.11
N PHE A 152 -7.79 8.43 -13.33
CA PHE A 152 -6.41 8.01 -13.45
C PHE A 152 -6.10 7.41 -14.83
N LYS A 153 -4.91 7.73 -15.34
CA LYS A 153 -4.35 7.20 -16.58
C LYS A 153 -2.95 6.68 -16.29
N LEU A 154 -2.54 5.63 -17.00
CA LEU A 154 -1.18 5.12 -16.90
C LEU A 154 -0.18 6.24 -17.27
N PRO A 155 0.93 6.37 -16.53
CA PRO A 155 2.00 7.31 -16.83
C PRO A 155 2.73 6.96 -18.14
#